data_AF-A0A3D2R5S0-F1
#
_entry.id   AF-A0A3D2R5S0-F1
#
_cell.length_a   1.000
_cell.length_b   1.000
_cell.length_c   1.000
_cell.angle_alpha   90.00
_cell.angle_beta   90.00
_cell.angle_gamma   90.00
#
_symmetry.space_group_name_H-M   'P 1'
#
loop_
_entity.id
_entity.type
_entity.pdbx_description
1 polymer ?
#
loop_
_entity_poly.entity_id
_entity_poly.type
_entity_poly.pdbx_seq_one_letter_code
_entity_poly.pdbx_strand_id
1 'polypeptide(L)'
;KDKSFDAKFLASKEKRYLPQIAVGFRDFAGSGLFTGEYIVASKFYKNIDFSIGMGWGTLSRNKVKNPFTVFSDNFEKRTLNIDTQGGELSPGKYFSGQAGLFGGAEIFLPNLKGARLKIEYDGTNYSEEGFRLGFGNAELLTKVQRPGSSRINFGIVYPYSNNIQFKLGYTKGNTINFGFSIALGFKDKDPVIKKNDPYEPVKNAEAYKVV
;
A
#
# COMPACT_ATOMS: atom_id res chain seq x y z
N LYS A 1 12.97 14.20 16.97
CA LYS A 1 13.31 12.96 16.24
C LYS A 1 12.18 11.98 16.52
N ASP A 2 11.35 11.72 15.53
CA ASP A 2 10.20 10.83 15.67
C ASP A 2 10.65 9.36 15.72
N LYS A 3 9.92 8.51 16.43
CA LYS A 3 10.15 7.06 16.51
C LYS A 3 8.86 6.39 16.05
N SER A 4 8.93 5.58 15.00
CA SER A 4 7.82 4.75 14.55
C SER A 4 8.22 3.28 14.55
N PHE A 5 7.26 2.43 14.89
CA PHE A 5 7.40 0.98 14.82
C PHE A 5 6.22 0.43 14.03
N ASP A 6 6.54 -0.38 13.01
CA ASP A 6 5.57 -1.00 12.13
C ASP A 6 5.65 -2.52 12.27
N ALA A 7 4.50 -3.19 12.22
CA ALA A 7 4.41 -4.64 12.25
C ALA A 7 3.47 -5.13 11.15
N LYS A 8 3.80 -6.26 10.51
CA LYS A 8 2.95 -6.91 9.52
C LYS A 8 2.93 -8.40 9.75
N PHE A 9 1.74 -8.95 9.93
CA PHE A 9 1.49 -10.35 10.20
C PHE A 9 0.76 -10.98 9.01
N LEU A 10 1.25 -12.14 8.59
CA LEU A 10 0.60 -12.94 7.55
C LEU A 10 -0.48 -13.80 8.21
N ALA A 11 -1.76 -13.47 7.98
CA ALA A 11 -2.88 -14.20 8.55
C ALA A 11 -3.17 -15.50 7.76
N SER A 12 -3.05 -15.45 6.43
CA SER A 12 -3.17 -16.63 5.59
C SER A 12 -2.34 -16.51 4.32
N LYS A 13 -1.74 -17.63 3.90
CA LYS A 13 -1.02 -17.72 2.62
C LYS A 13 -1.99 -17.77 1.46
N GLU A 14 -1.55 -17.25 0.32
CA GLU A 14 -2.30 -17.41 -0.93
C GLU A 14 -2.53 -18.90 -1.26
N LYS A 15 -3.74 -19.24 -1.69
CA LYS A 15 -4.09 -20.56 -2.22
C LYS A 15 -4.70 -20.39 -3.61
N ARG A 16 -4.93 -21.48 -4.34
CA ARG A 16 -5.52 -21.45 -5.70
C ARG A 16 -6.72 -20.50 -5.84
N TYR A 17 -7.68 -20.58 -4.91
CA TYR A 17 -8.92 -19.79 -4.94
C TYR A 17 -9.02 -18.70 -3.86
N LEU A 18 -8.06 -18.61 -2.94
CA LEU A 18 -8.09 -17.64 -1.85
C LEU A 18 -6.90 -16.68 -1.97
N PRO A 19 -7.13 -15.37 -1.79
CA PRO A 19 -6.03 -14.41 -1.71
C PRO A 19 -5.22 -14.64 -0.43
N GLN A 20 -3.98 -14.18 -0.44
CA GLN A 20 -3.19 -13.99 0.77
C GLN A 20 -3.85 -12.91 1.63
N ILE A 21 -4.02 -13.13 2.92
CA ILE A 21 -4.49 -12.10 3.85
C ILE A 21 -3.36 -11.72 4.80
N ALA A 22 -3.11 -10.43 4.93
CA ALA A 22 -2.18 -9.87 5.90
C ALA A 22 -2.83 -8.76 6.73
N VAL A 23 -2.39 -8.64 7.98
CA VAL A 23 -2.80 -7.59 8.91
C VAL A 23 -1.56 -6.78 9.26
N GLY A 24 -1.64 -5.46 9.17
CA GLY A 24 -0.54 -4.58 9.49
C GLY A 24 -0.92 -3.48 10.47
N PHE A 25 0.08 -3.06 11.21
CA PHE A 25 0.04 -1.98 12.18
C PHE A 25 1.17 -1.01 11.82
N ARG A 26 0.81 0.24 11.56
CA ARG A 26 1.73 1.34 11.32
C ARG A 26 1.78 2.20 12.56
N ASP A 27 2.98 2.60 12.96
CA ASP A 27 3.22 3.50 14.09
C ASP A 27 2.44 3.08 15.36
N PHE A 28 2.55 1.80 15.75
CA PHE A 28 1.81 1.21 16.89
C PHE A 28 2.46 1.47 18.25
N ALA A 29 3.75 1.84 18.25
CA ALA A 29 4.54 2.13 19.45
C ALA A 29 5.39 3.40 19.28
N GLY A 30 4.82 4.42 18.61
CA GLY A 30 5.49 5.69 18.32
C GLY A 30 4.70 6.91 18.77
N SER A 31 4.88 8.02 18.05
CA SER A 31 4.30 9.33 18.42
C SER A 31 2.80 9.48 18.13
N GLY A 32 2.22 8.53 17.38
CA GLY A 32 0.80 8.53 17.06
C GLY A 32 0.43 9.34 15.82
N LEU A 33 1.42 9.94 15.14
CA LEU A 33 1.22 10.87 14.03
C LEU A 33 0.92 10.15 12.71
N PHE A 34 1.33 8.89 12.59
CA PHE A 34 1.16 8.08 11.39
C PHE A 34 0.39 6.77 11.68
N THR A 35 -0.25 6.68 12.85
CA THR A 35 -0.89 5.44 13.29
C THR A 35 -1.99 5.02 12.33
N GLY A 36 -1.93 3.75 11.94
CA GLY A 36 -2.97 3.13 11.15
C GLY A 36 -2.88 1.62 11.20
N GLU A 37 -4.03 0.97 11.19
CA GLU A 37 -4.13 -0.48 11.09
C GLU A 37 -4.73 -0.82 9.74
N TYR A 38 -4.36 -1.97 9.18
CA TYR A 38 -4.94 -2.39 7.91
C TYR A 38 -5.05 -3.91 7.80
N ILE A 39 -6.02 -4.33 7.00
CA ILE A 39 -6.17 -5.68 6.50
C ILE A 39 -6.08 -5.60 4.99
N VAL A 40 -5.22 -6.42 4.38
CA VAL A 40 -5.04 -6.45 2.93
C VAL A 40 -5.13 -7.88 2.41
N ALA A 41 -5.86 -8.02 1.31
CA ALA A 41 -5.95 -9.21 0.52
C ALA A 41 -5.12 -9.03 -0.76
N SER A 42 -4.18 -9.92 -1.01
CA SER A 42 -3.33 -9.90 -2.21
C SER A 42 -3.45 -11.20 -2.99
N LYS A 43 -3.44 -11.11 -4.33
CA LYS A 43 -3.59 -12.26 -5.21
C LYS A 43 -2.72 -12.07 -6.44
N PHE A 44 -1.80 -13.01 -6.66
CA PHE A 44 -1.07 -13.07 -7.91
C PHE A 44 -1.82 -13.95 -8.91
N TYR A 45 -2.30 -13.36 -10.00
CA TYR A 45 -3.00 -14.07 -11.07
C TYR A 45 -2.38 -13.75 -12.43
N LYS A 46 -1.86 -14.79 -13.09
CA LYS A 46 -1.12 -14.71 -14.37
C LYS A 46 0.08 -13.77 -14.26
N ASN A 47 -0.06 -12.54 -14.76
CA ASN A 47 0.98 -11.52 -14.79
C ASN A 47 0.57 -10.27 -14.00
N ILE A 48 -0.44 -10.38 -13.13
CA ILE A 48 -0.96 -9.27 -12.34
C ILE A 48 -0.92 -9.66 -10.87
N ASP A 49 -0.25 -8.83 -10.06
CA ASP A 49 -0.35 -8.85 -8.60
C ASP A 49 -1.41 -7.82 -8.19
N PHE A 50 -2.55 -8.28 -7.69
CA PHE A 50 -3.62 -7.42 -7.22
C PHE A 50 -3.62 -7.36 -5.70
N SER A 51 -3.85 -6.17 -5.15
CA SER A 51 -4.06 -5.98 -3.71
C SER A 51 -5.25 -5.08 -3.45
N ILE A 52 -6.10 -5.45 -2.51
CA ILE A 52 -7.18 -4.62 -1.99
C ILE A 52 -7.18 -4.71 -0.48
N GLY A 53 -7.32 -3.57 0.18
CA GLY A 53 -7.28 -3.50 1.62
C GLY A 53 -8.22 -2.47 2.19
N MET A 54 -8.44 -2.63 3.48
CA MET A 54 -9.16 -1.69 4.32
C MET A 54 -8.23 -1.26 5.44
N GLY A 55 -8.19 0.04 5.71
CA GLY A 55 -7.36 0.64 6.72
C GLY A 55 -8.13 1.56 7.66
N TRP A 56 -7.59 1.76 8.85
CA TRP A 56 -8.10 2.64 9.91
C TRP A 56 -7.02 3.66 10.28
N GLY A 57 -7.39 4.68 11.06
CA GLY A 57 -6.49 5.78 11.40
C GLY A 57 -6.15 6.61 10.16
N THR A 58 -4.87 6.84 9.89
CA THR A 58 -4.42 7.64 8.74
C THR A 58 -4.78 7.04 7.39
N LEU A 59 -5.20 5.77 7.31
CA LEU A 59 -5.65 5.12 6.07
C LEU A 59 -7.16 5.25 5.79
N SER A 60 -7.87 6.11 6.52
CA SER A 60 -9.34 6.22 6.48
C SER A 60 -9.90 7.36 5.60
N ARG A 61 -9.14 7.85 4.60
CA ARG A 61 -9.50 9.09 3.86
C ARG A 61 -10.87 9.06 3.20
N ASN A 62 -11.30 7.93 2.65
CA ASN A 62 -12.60 7.78 1.98
C ASN A 62 -13.76 7.40 2.92
N LYS A 63 -13.52 7.34 4.24
CA LYS A 63 -14.55 7.31 5.30
C LYS A 63 -15.68 6.30 5.08
N VAL A 64 -15.32 5.06 4.80
CA VAL A 64 -16.26 3.93 4.69
C VAL A 64 -16.69 3.49 6.09
N LYS A 65 -17.95 3.02 6.21
CA LYS A 65 -18.46 2.45 7.45
C LYS A 65 -17.60 1.26 7.88
N ASN A 66 -17.20 1.25 9.15
CA ASN A 66 -16.40 0.17 9.70
C ASN A 66 -17.21 -1.12 9.80
N PRO A 67 -16.82 -2.20 9.09
CA PRO A 67 -17.55 -3.46 9.13
C PRO A 67 -17.54 -4.12 10.51
N PHE A 68 -16.56 -3.81 11.37
CA PHE A 68 -16.47 -4.41 12.71
C PHE A 68 -17.50 -3.88 13.69
N THR A 69 -18.23 -2.82 13.35
CA THR A 69 -19.40 -2.35 14.12
C THR A 69 -20.49 -3.42 14.24
N VAL A 70 -20.53 -4.41 13.34
CA VAL A 70 -21.45 -5.55 13.44
C VAL A 70 -21.14 -6.44 14.64
N PHE A 71 -19.88 -6.49 15.10
CA PHE A 71 -19.47 -7.31 16.24
C PHE A 71 -19.59 -6.56 17.58
N SER A 72 -19.38 -5.24 17.58
CA SER A 72 -19.51 -4.40 18.78
C SER A 72 -19.55 -2.91 18.41
N ASP A 73 -20.37 -2.14 19.13
CA ASP A 73 -20.44 -0.67 18.99
C ASP A 73 -19.12 0.03 19.36
N ASN A 74 -18.24 -0.63 20.11
CA ASN A 74 -16.90 -0.12 20.45
C ASN A 74 -16.01 0.14 19.22
N PHE A 75 -16.34 -0.45 18.06
CA PHE A 75 -15.64 -0.20 16.79
C PHE A 75 -16.13 1.05 16.05
N GLU A 76 -17.24 1.66 16.46
CA GLU A 76 -17.81 2.82 15.77
C GLU A 76 -16.93 4.07 15.92
N LYS A 77 -16.38 4.28 17.12
CA LYS A 77 -15.57 5.46 17.43
C LYS A 77 -14.17 5.05 17.90
N ARG A 78 -13.16 5.73 17.35
CA ARG A 78 -11.79 5.58 17.81
C ARG A 78 -11.59 6.47 19.03
N THR A 79 -11.31 5.85 20.18
CA THR A 79 -11.03 6.61 21.41
C THR A 79 -9.61 7.17 21.36
N LEU A 80 -9.44 8.46 21.15
CA LEU A 80 -8.13 9.11 21.14
C LEU A 80 -7.66 9.30 22.59
N ASN A 81 -6.51 8.74 22.98
CA ASN A 81 -5.89 9.15 24.25
C ASN A 81 -5.06 10.40 23.98
N ILE A 82 -5.50 11.52 24.56
CA ILE A 82 -4.89 12.83 24.34
C ILE A 82 -3.61 12.99 25.20
N ASP A 83 -3.48 12.20 26.27
CA ASP A 83 -2.41 12.30 27.28
C ASP A 83 -1.19 11.40 27.04
N THR A 84 -1.15 10.59 25.99
CA THR A 84 -0.01 9.69 25.78
C THR A 84 1.18 10.44 25.19
N GLN A 85 2.37 10.24 25.77
CA GLN A 85 3.64 10.79 25.29
C GLN A 85 4.32 9.91 24.21
N GLY A 86 3.58 8.94 23.66
CA GLY A 86 4.08 7.94 22.71
C GLY A 86 4.63 6.69 23.39
N GLY A 87 4.60 5.54 22.68
CA GLY A 87 5.11 4.26 23.19
C GLY A 87 4.13 3.37 23.98
N GLU A 88 2.89 3.80 24.19
CA GLU A 88 1.84 2.99 24.81
C GLU A 88 1.07 2.15 23.77
N LEU A 89 1.05 0.84 23.97
CA LEU A 89 0.20 -0.05 23.17
C LEU A 89 -1.27 0.18 23.54
N SER A 90 -2.13 0.36 22.54
CA SER A 90 -3.59 0.48 22.76
C SER A 90 -4.39 -0.59 22.01
N PRO A 91 -4.29 -1.89 22.39
CA PRO A 91 -4.92 -2.99 21.67
C PRO A 91 -6.44 -2.87 21.51
N GLY A 92 -7.13 -2.34 22.54
CA GLY A 92 -8.58 -2.18 22.53
C GLY A 92 -9.13 -1.08 21.61
N LYS A 93 -8.27 -0.42 20.83
CA LYS A 93 -8.61 0.72 19.96
C LYS A 93 -8.26 0.51 18.50
N TYR A 94 -7.63 -0.63 18.21
CA TYR A 94 -7.29 -1.01 16.85
C TYR A 94 -8.55 -1.37 16.07
N PHE A 95 -8.54 -1.04 14.78
CA PHE A 95 -9.67 -1.28 13.88
C PHE A 95 -10.99 -0.59 14.30
N SER A 96 -10.91 0.48 15.10
CA SER A 96 -12.06 1.31 15.50
C SER A 96 -12.08 2.65 14.77
N GLY A 97 -13.27 3.23 14.63
CA GLY A 97 -13.50 4.47 13.89
C GLY A 97 -13.77 4.24 12.40
N GLN A 98 -13.82 5.32 11.63
CA GLN A 98 -14.01 5.25 10.18
C GLN A 98 -12.88 4.45 9.52
N ALA A 99 -13.25 3.65 8.51
CA ALA A 99 -12.30 2.91 7.71
C ALA A 99 -12.10 3.59 6.36
N GLY A 100 -11.05 3.22 5.66
CA GLY A 100 -10.80 3.60 4.28
C GLY A 100 -10.42 2.39 3.45
N LEU A 101 -10.68 2.48 2.16
CA LEU A 101 -10.33 1.44 1.19
C LEU A 101 -9.13 1.93 0.41
N PHE A 102 -8.18 1.02 0.19
CA PHE A 102 -7.04 1.22 -0.67
C PHE A 102 -6.84 -0.02 -1.52
N GLY A 103 -6.13 0.11 -2.61
CA GLY A 103 -5.83 -1.04 -3.45
C GLY A 103 -4.93 -0.67 -4.59
N GLY A 104 -4.50 -1.67 -5.34
CA GLY A 104 -3.63 -1.46 -6.48
C GLY A 104 -3.39 -2.74 -7.25
N ALA A 105 -2.74 -2.58 -8.39
CA ALA A 105 -2.29 -3.68 -9.21
C ALA A 105 -0.88 -3.40 -9.74
N GLU A 106 -0.03 -4.42 -9.72
CA GLU A 106 1.25 -4.45 -10.42
C GLU A 106 1.15 -5.44 -11.59
N ILE A 107 1.21 -4.91 -12.81
CA ILE A 107 1.11 -5.68 -14.05
C ILE A 107 2.51 -5.87 -14.60
N PHE A 108 2.94 -7.12 -14.70
CA PHE A 108 4.21 -7.52 -15.28
C PHE A 108 4.04 -7.70 -16.79
N LEU A 109 4.86 -6.99 -17.56
CA LEU A 109 4.85 -7.01 -19.02
C LEU A 109 5.97 -7.93 -19.53
N PRO A 110 5.68 -9.21 -19.86
CA PRO A 110 6.70 -10.16 -20.29
C PRO A 110 7.39 -9.72 -21.59
N ASN A 111 6.64 -9.09 -22.51
CA ASN A 111 7.14 -8.65 -23.81
C ASN A 111 7.96 -7.35 -23.77
N LEU A 112 8.16 -6.76 -22.57
CA LEU A 112 8.89 -5.51 -22.40
C LEU A 112 9.98 -5.66 -21.34
N LYS A 113 10.83 -6.67 -21.48
CA LYS A 113 11.94 -6.99 -20.54
C LYS A 113 11.49 -7.20 -19.08
N GLY A 114 10.21 -7.48 -18.83
CA GLY A 114 9.67 -7.54 -17.47
C GLY A 114 9.37 -6.17 -16.86
N ALA A 115 9.09 -5.15 -17.69
CA ALA A 115 8.60 -3.86 -17.23
C ALA A 115 7.31 -4.04 -16.41
N ARG A 116 7.11 -3.14 -15.44
CA ARG A 116 6.02 -3.24 -14.48
C ARG A 116 5.21 -1.96 -14.49
N LEU A 117 3.92 -2.09 -14.75
CA LEU A 117 2.96 -1.00 -14.59
C LEU A 117 2.35 -1.13 -13.20
N LYS A 118 2.27 -0.01 -12.49
CA LYS A 118 1.70 0.07 -11.15
C LYS A 118 0.54 1.06 -11.20
N ILE A 119 -0.59 0.64 -10.66
CA ILE A 119 -1.72 1.51 -10.39
C ILE A 119 -2.10 1.33 -8.93
N GLU A 120 -2.40 2.43 -8.27
CA GLU A 120 -2.77 2.44 -6.86
C GLU A 120 -3.92 3.43 -6.64
N TYR A 121 -4.86 3.03 -5.81
CA TYR A 121 -5.87 3.88 -5.20
C TYR A 121 -5.50 4.09 -3.73
N ASP A 122 -5.11 5.32 -3.40
CA ASP A 122 -4.58 5.72 -2.10
C ASP A 122 -5.71 6.03 -1.11
N GLY A 123 -5.70 5.33 0.02
CA GLY A 123 -6.59 5.55 1.17
C GLY A 123 -6.03 6.53 2.20
N THR A 124 -4.82 7.05 2.01
CA THR A 124 -4.12 7.87 3.00
C THR A 124 -4.76 9.25 3.16
N ASN A 125 -4.99 9.60 4.42
CA ASN A 125 -5.57 10.87 4.82
C ASN A 125 -4.48 11.88 5.16
N TYR A 126 -3.93 12.51 4.12
CA TYR A 126 -2.87 13.51 4.25
C TYR A 126 -3.24 14.73 5.12
N SER A 127 -4.54 15.00 5.38
CA SER A 127 -4.93 16.09 6.28
C SER A 127 -4.82 15.75 7.77
N GLU A 128 -4.70 14.47 8.09
CA GLU A 128 -4.47 13.97 9.45
C GLU A 128 -3.03 13.47 9.64
N GLU A 129 -2.33 13.22 8.54
CA GLU A 129 -0.93 12.83 8.52
C GLU A 129 -0.02 13.94 9.07
N GLY A 130 0.86 13.60 10.01
CA GLY A 130 1.76 14.56 10.66
C GLY A 130 1.13 15.34 11.82
N PHE A 131 -0.15 15.08 12.12
CA PHE A 131 -0.83 15.56 13.32
C PHE A 131 -1.26 14.38 14.18
N ARG A 132 -1.49 14.63 15.47
CA ARG A 132 -2.21 13.66 16.30
C ARG A 132 -3.59 13.45 15.68
N LEU A 133 -4.02 12.19 15.53
CA LEU A 133 -5.35 11.85 15.00
C LEU A 133 -6.44 12.71 15.68
N GLY A 134 -7.31 13.33 14.88
CA GLY A 134 -8.34 14.26 15.37
C GLY A 134 -7.91 15.72 15.59
N PHE A 135 -6.61 16.04 15.51
CA PHE A 135 -6.05 17.39 15.65
C PHE A 135 -5.46 17.95 14.35
N GLY A 136 -5.76 17.33 13.20
CA GLY A 136 -5.29 17.78 11.89
C GLY A 136 -5.78 19.19 11.56
N ASN A 137 -4.88 20.06 11.09
CA ASN A 137 -5.25 21.38 10.58
C ASN A 137 -4.97 21.46 9.07
N ALA A 138 -6.05 21.41 8.29
CA ALA A 138 -5.98 21.45 6.83
C ALA A 138 -5.38 22.76 6.29
N GLU A 139 -5.52 23.88 7.00
CA GLU A 139 -4.98 25.19 6.59
C GLU A 139 -3.46 25.31 6.78
N LEU A 140 -2.90 24.63 7.80
CA LEU A 140 -1.45 24.55 7.99
C LEU A 140 -0.80 23.66 6.92
N LEU A 141 -1.51 22.61 6.49
CA LEU A 141 -1.04 21.70 5.46
C LEU A 141 -1.14 22.29 4.05
N THR A 142 -2.16 23.07 3.71
CA THR A 142 -2.27 23.66 2.36
C THR A 142 -1.12 24.61 2.00
N LYS A 143 -0.42 25.18 3.00
CA LYS A 143 0.78 26.02 2.79
C LYS A 143 2.08 25.22 2.60
N VAL A 144 2.20 24.03 3.18
CA VAL A 144 3.46 23.25 3.20
C VAL A 144 3.36 21.95 2.38
N GLN A 145 2.16 21.39 2.24
CA GLN A 145 1.87 20.09 1.65
C GLN A 145 0.58 20.19 0.82
N ARG A 146 0.73 20.44 -0.49
CA ARG A 146 -0.42 20.56 -1.40
C ARG A 146 -1.24 19.26 -1.35
N PRO A 147 -2.52 19.28 -0.93
CA PRO A 147 -3.35 18.09 -0.95
C PRO A 147 -3.43 17.58 -2.40
N GLY A 148 -3.25 16.28 -2.59
CA GLY A 148 -3.29 15.68 -3.92
C GLY A 148 -4.65 15.92 -4.59
N SER A 149 -4.63 16.28 -5.87
CA SER A 149 -5.82 16.45 -6.71
C SER A 149 -6.46 15.12 -7.11
N SER A 150 -5.71 14.01 -7.00
CA SER A 150 -6.18 12.66 -7.29
C SER A 150 -5.72 11.67 -6.21
N ARG A 151 -6.55 10.65 -5.97
CA ARG A 151 -6.22 9.47 -5.15
C ARG A 151 -5.65 8.32 -5.96
N ILE A 152 -5.60 8.46 -7.28
CA ILE A 152 -5.07 7.44 -8.17
C ILE A 152 -3.62 7.80 -8.50
N ASN A 153 -2.72 6.86 -8.22
CA ASN A 153 -1.31 6.95 -8.51
C ASN A 153 -0.95 5.95 -9.61
N PHE A 154 -0.04 6.35 -10.49
CA PHE A 154 0.48 5.51 -11.57
C PHE A 154 2.00 5.42 -11.47
N GLY A 155 2.55 4.27 -11.87
CA GLY A 155 3.98 4.03 -11.89
C GLY A 155 4.38 3.10 -13.01
N ILE A 156 5.57 3.31 -13.54
CA ILE A 156 6.22 2.45 -14.51
C ILE A 156 7.61 2.15 -13.97
N VAL A 157 7.96 0.87 -13.92
CA VAL A 157 9.32 0.42 -13.64
C VAL A 157 9.85 -0.29 -14.88
N TYR A 158 10.90 0.27 -15.48
CA TYR A 158 11.54 -0.28 -16.65
C TYR A 158 12.92 -0.85 -16.29
N PRO A 159 13.08 -2.19 -16.29
CA PRO A 159 14.37 -2.82 -16.12
C PRO A 159 15.21 -2.65 -17.40
N TYR A 160 16.20 -1.76 -17.35
CA TYR A 160 17.09 -1.52 -18.48
C TYR A 160 18.09 -2.67 -18.66
N SER A 161 18.63 -3.15 -17.54
CA SER A 161 19.52 -4.33 -17.45
C SER A 161 19.25 -5.10 -16.15
N ASN A 162 19.97 -6.20 -15.92
CA ASN A 162 19.85 -6.98 -14.67
C ASN A 162 20.20 -6.15 -13.42
N ASN A 163 21.00 -5.10 -13.57
CA ASN A 163 21.52 -4.30 -12.46
C ASN A 163 20.94 -2.89 -12.43
N ILE A 164 20.24 -2.45 -13.47
CA ILE A 164 19.75 -1.07 -13.61
C ILE A 164 18.26 -1.07 -13.95
N GLN A 165 17.49 -0.34 -13.14
CA GLN A 165 16.08 -0.09 -13.41
C GLN A 165 15.76 1.40 -13.30
N PHE A 166 14.91 1.87 -14.20
CA PHE A 166 14.33 3.21 -14.17
C PHE A 166 12.90 3.15 -13.63
N LYS A 167 12.50 4.22 -12.94
CA LYS A 167 11.20 4.37 -12.31
C LYS A 167 10.63 5.73 -12.69
N LEU A 168 9.42 5.73 -13.20
CA LEU A 168 8.64 6.94 -13.43
C LEU A 168 7.31 6.77 -12.71
N GLY A 169 6.82 7.81 -12.05
CA GLY A 169 5.55 7.78 -11.35
C GLY A 169 4.82 9.09 -11.46
N TYR A 170 3.49 9.03 -11.44
CA TYR A 170 2.62 10.17 -11.33
C TYR A 170 1.76 9.97 -10.08
N THR A 171 2.03 10.75 -9.04
CA THR A 171 1.39 10.60 -7.74
C THR A 171 0.58 11.85 -7.39
N LYS A 172 -0.45 11.66 -6.57
CA LYS A 172 -1.27 12.72 -5.99
C LYS A 172 -1.95 13.62 -7.04
N GLY A 173 -2.02 13.18 -8.31
CA GLY A 173 -2.62 13.94 -9.42
C GLY A 173 -1.87 15.21 -9.83
N ASN A 174 -0.66 15.42 -9.35
CA ASN A 174 0.09 16.65 -9.65
C ASN A 174 1.62 16.50 -9.55
N THR A 175 2.12 15.34 -9.13
CA THR A 175 3.55 15.14 -8.87
C THR A 175 4.11 14.08 -9.79
N ILE A 176 5.11 14.45 -10.60
CA ILE A 176 5.90 13.50 -11.39
C ILE A 176 7.15 13.13 -10.59
N ASN A 177 7.37 11.83 -10.43
CA ASN A 177 8.52 11.27 -9.74
C ASN A 177 9.37 10.50 -10.75
N PHE A 178 10.66 10.79 -10.80
CA PHE A 178 11.64 10.02 -11.56
C PHE A 178 12.69 9.45 -10.62
N GLY A 179 13.15 8.23 -10.89
CA GLY A 179 14.22 7.61 -10.14
C GLY A 179 14.87 6.48 -10.90
N PHE A 180 16.03 6.05 -10.41
CA PHE A 180 16.72 4.87 -10.91
C PHE A 180 17.23 4.05 -9.72
N SER A 181 17.58 2.79 -9.95
CA SER A 181 18.22 1.94 -8.95
C SER A 181 19.29 1.11 -9.61
N ILE A 182 20.46 1.04 -8.97
CA ILE A 182 21.61 0.26 -9.41
C ILE A 182 21.93 -0.78 -8.34
N ALA A 183 21.97 -2.05 -8.72
CA ALA A 183 22.40 -3.15 -7.86
C ALA A 183 23.86 -3.51 -8.18
N LEU A 184 24.78 -3.11 -7.30
CA LEU A 184 26.20 -3.45 -7.38
C LEU A 184 26.47 -4.69 -6.52
N GLY A 185 26.79 -5.81 -7.16
CA GLY A 185 27.25 -7.00 -6.46
C GLY A 185 28.75 -6.89 -6.17
N PHE A 186 29.16 -7.07 -4.91
CA PHE A 186 30.58 -7.10 -4.52
C PHE A 186 31.20 -8.51 -4.64
N LYS A 187 30.57 -9.44 -5.37
CA LYS A 187 31.00 -10.84 -5.52
C LYS A 187 30.47 -11.46 -6.83
N ASP A 188 31.22 -12.41 -7.41
CA ASP A 188 30.97 -13.11 -8.70
C ASP A 188 29.66 -13.93 -8.81
N LYS A 189 28.72 -13.82 -7.85
CA LYS A 189 27.42 -14.50 -7.91
C LYS A 189 26.32 -13.46 -7.83
N ASP A 190 25.66 -13.24 -8.96
CA ASP A 190 24.51 -12.36 -9.11
C ASP A 190 23.43 -12.67 -8.05
N PRO A 191 23.09 -11.73 -7.15
CA PRO A 191 21.96 -11.88 -6.22
C PRO A 191 20.61 -11.64 -6.90
N VAL A 192 20.61 -11.38 -8.23
CA VAL A 192 19.41 -11.10 -9.00
C VAL A 192 18.66 -12.41 -9.24
N ILE A 193 17.66 -12.69 -8.41
CA ILE A 193 16.68 -13.76 -8.67
C ILE A 193 15.85 -13.30 -9.87
N LYS A 194 16.31 -13.64 -11.07
CA LYS A 194 15.56 -13.43 -12.30
C LYS A 194 14.33 -14.35 -12.25
N LYS A 195 13.13 -13.77 -12.37
CA LYS A 195 11.93 -14.58 -12.63
C LYS A 195 12.08 -15.16 -14.04
N ASN A 196 12.51 -16.41 -14.11
CA ASN A 196 12.76 -17.17 -15.34
C ASN A 196 11.61 -18.11 -15.68
N ASP A 197 10.45 -17.96 -15.04
CA ASP A 197 9.29 -18.81 -15.33
C ASP A 197 9.01 -18.71 -16.84
N PRO A 198 9.08 -19.85 -17.57
CA PRO A 198 8.82 -19.84 -18.99
C PRO A 198 7.41 -19.32 -19.24
N TYR A 199 7.24 -18.58 -20.34
CA TYR A 199 5.90 -18.21 -20.81
C TYR A 199 5.11 -19.50 -21.02
N GLU A 200 4.10 -19.74 -20.19
CA GLU A 200 3.14 -20.82 -20.41
C GLU A 200 2.16 -20.36 -21.50
N PRO A 201 2.19 -20.95 -22.71
CA PRO A 201 1.27 -20.58 -23.76
C PRO A 201 -0.17 -20.91 -23.34
N VAL A 202 -1.08 -19.96 -23.55
CA VAL A 202 -2.51 -20.21 -23.36
C VAL A 202 -2.94 -21.29 -24.35
N LYS A 203 -3.48 -22.41 -23.85
CA LYS A 203 -4.10 -23.43 -24.72
C LYS A 203 -5.16 -22.74 -25.59
N ASN A 204 -5.09 -22.95 -26.90
CA ASN A 204 -5.95 -22.32 -27.91
C ASN A 204 -5.78 -20.80 -28.06
N ALA A 205 -4.58 -20.25 -27.85
CA ALA A 205 -4.30 -18.82 -28.08
C ALA A 205 -4.74 -18.31 -29.47
N GLU A 206 -4.76 -19.18 -30.49
CA GLU A 206 -5.27 -18.83 -31.83
C GLU A 206 -6.80 -18.66 -31.87
N ALA A 207 -7.55 -19.40 -31.04
CA ALA A 207 -9.01 -19.27 -30.97
C ALA A 207 -9.45 -17.94 -30.34
N TYR A 208 -8.61 -17.32 -29.49
CA TYR A 208 -8.89 -16.03 -28.86
C TYR A 208 -8.39 -14.83 -29.66
N LYS A 209 -7.71 -15.03 -30.79
CA LYS A 209 -7.29 -13.95 -31.70
C LYS A 209 -8.38 -13.53 -32.69
N VAL A 210 -9.49 -14.27 -32.77
CA VAL A 210 -10.54 -14.11 -33.79
C VAL A 210 -11.89 -13.69 -33.17
N VAL A 211 -11.87 -12.93 -32.07
CA VAL A 211 -13.08 -12.26 -31.54
C VAL A 211 -12.81 -10.77 -31.41
#